data_AF-A0A3D2JDU1-F1
#
_entry.id   AF-A0A3D2JDU1-F1
#
_cell.length_a   1.000
_cell.length_b   1.000
_cell.length_c   1.000
_cell.angle_alpha   90.00
_cell.angle_beta   90.00
_cell.angle_gamma   90.00
#
_symmetry.space_group_name_H-M   'P 1'
#
loop_
_entity.id
_entity.type
_entity.pdbx_description
1 polymer ?
#
loop_
_entity_poly.entity_id
_entity_poly.type
_entity_poly.pdbx_seq_one_letter_code
_entity_poly.pdbx_strand_id
1 'polypeptide(L)' 'MKYGFVIPGGDVETLIEVAEQIEDAGWDGVFVADGVYGTDPWISLAAIAVRTQRVRIG' A
#
# COMPACT_ATOMS: atom_id res chain seq x y z
N MET A 1 19.88 4.98 2.82
CA MET A 1 18.73 5.89 2.82
C MET A 1 17.50 5.04 2.58
N LYS A 2 16.35 5.32 3.22
CA LYS A 2 15.10 4.59 2.99
C LYS A 2 14.12 5.44 2.20
N TYR A 3 13.38 4.84 1.27
CA TYR A 3 12.42 5.52 0.41
C TYR A 3 11.07 4.82 0.41
N GLY A 4 10.00 5.61 0.46
CA GLY A 4 8.63 5.09 0.44
C GLY A 4 7.79 5.73 -0.66
N PHE A 5 6.74 5.02 -1.05
CA PHE A 5 5.81 5.43 -2.10
C PHE A 5 4.42 5.65 -1.52
N VAL A 6 3.76 6.75 -1.87
CA VAL A 6 2.38 7.05 -1.46
C VAL A 6 1.46 6.72 -2.63
N ILE A 7 0.51 5.80 -2.44
CA ILE A 7 -0.50 5.51 -3.45
C ILE A 7 -1.60 6.59 -3.35
N PRO A 8 -1.87 7.35 -4.42
CA PRO A 8 -2.75 8.52 -4.36
C PRO A 8 -4.25 8.17 -4.25
N GLY A 9 -4.62 6.92 -4.48
CA GLY A 9 -6.00 6.43 -4.41
C GLY A 9 -6.23 5.23 -5.35
N GLY A 10 -7.43 4.66 -5.30
CA GLY A 10 -7.82 3.45 -6.03
C GLY A 10 -8.80 2.62 -5.22
N ASP A 11 -9.40 1.60 -5.84
CA ASP A 11 -10.09 0.54 -5.10
C ASP A 11 -9.08 -0.40 -4.41
N VAL A 12 -9.57 -1.28 -3.53
CA VAL A 12 -8.69 -2.15 -2.72
C VAL A 12 -7.83 -3.03 -3.62
N GLU A 13 -8.39 -3.54 -4.71
CA GLU A 13 -7.73 -4.38 -5.70
C GLU A 13 -6.54 -3.65 -6.34
N THR A 14 -6.74 -2.42 -6.79
CA THR A 14 -5.66 -1.59 -7.34
C THR A 14 -4.57 -1.32 -6.29
N LEU A 15 -4.96 -1.04 -5.04
CA LEU A 15 -3.99 -0.79 -3.97
C LEU A 15 -3.10 -2.01 -3.69
N ILE A 16 -3.67 -3.22 -3.72
CA ILE A 16 -2.93 -4.48 -3.56
C ILE A 16 -1.94 -4.67 -4.71
N GLU A 17 -2.41 -4.60 -5.96
CA GLU A 17 -1.58 -4.83 -7.15
C GLU A 17 -0.39 -3.86 -7.20
N VAL A 18 -0.63 -2.59 -6.89
CA VAL A 18 0.41 -1.57 -6.86
C VAL A 18 1.38 -1.81 -5.70
N ALA A 19 0.89 -2.22 -4.52
CA ALA A 19 1.76 -2.52 -3.38
C ALA A 19 2.69 -3.72 -3.64
N GLU A 20 2.21 -4.76 -4.34
CA GLU A 20 3.04 -5.88 -4.79
C GLU A 20 4.14 -5.42 -5.75
N GLN A 21 3.80 -4.57 -6.72
CA GLN A 21 4.79 -3.99 -7.65
C GLN A 21 5.83 -3.11 -6.93
N ILE A 22 5.41 -2.35 -5.92
CA ILE A 22 6.29 -1.52 -5.10
C ILE A 22 7.25 -2.39 -4.28
N GLU A 23 6.77 -3.50 -3.70
CA GLU A 23 7.62 -4.47 -2.99
C GLU A 23 8.64 -5.14 -3.92
N ASP A 24 8.22 -5.54 -5.11
CA ASP A 24 9.08 -6.19 -6.10
C ASP A 24 10.14 -5.23 -6.66
N ALA A 25 9.81 -3.94 -6.75
CA ALA A 25 10.76 -2.88 -7.09
C ALA A 25 11.75 -2.54 -5.96
N GLY A 26 11.60 -3.13 -4.77
CA GLY A 26 12.56 -3.00 -3.66
C GLY A 26 12.41 -1.72 -2.84
N TRP A 27 11.22 -1.10 -2.83
CA TRP A 27 10.95 0.06 -1.97
C TRP A 27 10.90 -0.34 -0.48
N ASP A 28 11.22 0.61 0.40
CA ASP A 28 11.21 0.37 1.85
C ASP A 28 9.83 0.51 2.49
N GLY A 29 8.89 1.20 1.82
CA GLY A 29 7.55 1.43 2.32
C GLY A 29 6.51 1.82 1.27
N VAL A 30 5.25 1.49 1.54
CA VAL A 30 4.07 1.87 0.77
C VAL A 30 3.02 2.46 1.71
N PHE A 31 2.44 3.59 1.32
CA PHE A 31 1.50 4.33 2.17
C PHE A 31 0.18 4.62 1.46
N VAL A 32 -0.94 4.49 2.16
CA VAL A 32 -2.29 4.82 1.66
C VAL A 32 -2.87 6.02 2.41
N ALA A 33 -3.74 6.79 1.76
CA ALA A 33 -4.37 7.94 2.40
C ALA A 33 -5.53 7.51 3.33
N ASP A 34 -5.55 8.04 4.55
CA ASP A 34 -6.71 7.97 5.45
C ASP A 34 -7.58 9.21 5.28
N GLY A 35 -8.76 9.03 4.69
CA GLY A 35 -9.73 10.09 4.43
C GLY A 35 -11.14 9.66 4.78
N VAL A 36 -11.98 10.63 5.15
CA VAL A 36 -13.41 10.42 5.47
C VAL A 36 -14.18 9.78 4.30
N TYR A 37 -13.71 10.03 3.07
CA TYR A 37 -14.28 9.46 1.86
C TYR A 37 -13.17 8.73 1.09
N GLY A 38 -13.50 7.55 0.57
CA GLY A 38 -12.59 6.73 -0.22
C GLY A 38 -12.61 5.27 0.23
N THR A 39 -11.59 4.55 -0.21
CA THR A 39 -11.35 3.16 0.19
C THR A 39 -10.86 3.11 1.62
N ASP A 40 -11.45 2.25 2.46
CA ASP A 40 -11.08 2.14 3.87
C ASP A 40 -9.58 1.81 4.02
N PRO A 41 -8.79 2.67 4.69
CA PRO A 41 -7.34 2.49 4.75
C PRO A 41 -6.94 1.27 5.59
N TRP A 42 -7.72 0.90 6.60
CA TRP A 42 -7.39 -0.25 7.46
C TRP A 42 -7.65 -1.57 6.75
N ILE A 43 -8.76 -1.68 6.02
CA ILE A 43 -9.04 -2.83 5.16
C ILE A 43 -8.00 -2.91 4.04
N SER A 44 -7.64 -1.78 3.43
CA SER A 44 -6.62 -1.73 2.38
C SER A 44 -5.26 -2.22 2.91
N LEU A 45 -4.83 -1.71 4.06
CA LEU A 45 -3.58 -2.14 4.71
C LEU A 45 -3.61 -3.60 5.11
N ALA A 46 -4.74 -4.11 5.63
CA ALA A 46 -4.89 -5.53 5.95
C ALA A 46 -4.77 -6.41 4.68
N ALA A 47 -5.36 -5.97 3.57
CA ALA A 47 -5.28 -6.68 2.30
C ALA A 47 -3.85 -6.65 1.71
N ILE A 48 -3.16 -5.51 1.80
CA ILE A 48 -1.75 -5.41 1.38
C ILE A 48 -0.87 -6.29 2.29
N ALA A 49 -1.11 -6.32 3.60
CA ALA A 49 -0.33 -7.10 4.56
C ALA A 49 -0.31 -8.60 4.27
N VAL A 50 -1.43 -9.16 3.77
CA VAL A 50 -1.50 -10.59 3.42
C VAL A 50 -0.93 -10.91 2.03
N ARG A 51 -0.57 -9.88 1.25
CA ARG A 51 -0.06 -9.99 -0.13
C ARG A 51 1.42 -9.61 -0.29
N THR A 52 1.98 -8.92 0.69
CA THR A 52 3.38 -8.48 0.71
C THR A 52 4.11 -9.05 1.94
N GLN A 53 5.43 -9.13 1.92
CA GLN A 53 6.23 -9.82 2.96
C GLN A 53 7.40 -9.01 3.52
N ARG A 54 7.83 -7.94 2.84
CA ARG A 54 9.06 -7.17 3.13
C ARG A 54 8.80 -5.67 3.26
N VAL A 55 7.95 -5.11 2.40
CA VAL A 55 7.66 -3.67 2.38
C VAL A 55 6.96 -3.25 3.69
N ARG A 56 7.30 -2.09 4.24
CA ARG A 56 6.52 -1.52 5.35
C ARG A 56 5.24 -0.91 4.79
N ILE A 57 4.12 -1.16 5.45
CA ILE A 57 2.82 -0.60 5.06
C ILE A 57 2.38 0.45 6.07
N GLY A 58 1.63 1.47 5.64
CA GLY A 58 1.00 2.44 6.54
C GLY A 58 0.19 3.53 5.87
#